data_AF-A0A819BPT5-F1
#
_entry.id   AF-A0A819BPT5-F1
#
_cell.length_a   1.000
_cell.length_b   1.000
_cell.length_c   1.000
_cell.angle_alpha   90.00
_cell.angle_beta   90.00
_cell.angle_gamma   90.00
#
_symmetry.space_group_name_H-M   'P 1'
#
loop_
_entity.id
_entity.type
_entity.pdbx_description
1 polymer ?
#
loop_
_entity_poly.entity_id
_entity_poly.type
_entity_poly.pdbx_seq_one_letter_code
_entity_poly.pdbx_strand_id
1 'polypeptide(L)'
;MLLRYHRNLRLSSIFIDEIMKLMKRYLIVIGVFFLFYLFVSNKNRLFPRLVFGEFHLLSTESNRTINIRQSQLYQHESSNGGIITLYDVTQDNEWDFQCPKTKYNEEDIHDVKICIYDPQHDEHVSGQLNDHGKWEPVVVRSFLRLLRTLPNTHVIDIGANLGLYTLLATQYDRHVIAVEPLYDSLIRLHKSIQLNDVQHHVTLVANAIGIKHERLSLNIVDKNLGASYLSYLDELAPPVKKIENIVDEQHGIPPRVLAEVDTITLDDLVSIFPIFFKRAILKIDIEGFEALAFSNASLLFNRTEIPAIYMEFGKLIEMKYHRD
;
A
#
# COMPACT_ATOMS: atom_id res chain seq x y z
N MET A 1 25.26 26.57 29.41
CA MET A 1 26.65 26.07 29.31
C MET A 1 26.79 25.46 27.93
N LEU A 2 27.57 26.13 27.07
CA LEU A 2 27.81 25.78 25.67
C LEU A 2 28.42 24.39 25.54
N LEU A 3 28.00 23.63 24.52
CA LEU A 3 28.93 22.88 23.68
C LEU A 3 28.36 22.77 22.26
N ARG A 4 29.10 23.37 21.33
CA ARG A 4 28.91 23.33 19.88
C ARG A 4 29.09 21.89 19.37
N TYR A 5 28.21 21.47 18.47
CA TYR A 5 28.60 20.56 17.40
C TYR A 5 27.91 21.01 16.10
N HIS A 6 28.68 21.70 15.25
CA HIS A 6 28.35 21.92 13.85
C HIS A 6 29.05 20.82 13.05
N ARG A 7 28.30 20.07 12.23
CA ARG A 7 28.65 19.79 10.83
C ARG A 7 27.50 19.10 10.08
N ASN A 8 26.98 19.85 9.11
CA ASN A 8 26.52 19.44 7.78
C ASN A 8 25.33 18.47 7.65
N LEU A 9 24.13 19.03 7.78
CA LEU A 9 23.00 18.69 6.92
C LEU A 9 22.62 19.97 6.15
N ARG A 10 23.05 20.08 4.89
CA ARG A 10 22.45 21.06 3.97
C ARG A 10 21.18 20.42 3.40
N LEU A 11 20.12 20.44 4.20
CA LEU A 11 18.77 20.45 3.65
C LEU A 11 18.67 21.76 2.85
N SER A 12 18.28 21.69 1.57
CA SER A 12 18.13 22.89 0.76
C SER A 12 17.10 23.79 1.44
N SER A 13 17.48 25.05 1.71
CA SER A 13 16.61 26.03 2.40
C SER A 13 15.26 26.23 1.69
N ILE A 14 15.20 25.90 0.40
CA ILE A 14 14.01 25.95 -0.45
C ILE A 14 12.94 24.93 0.00
N PHE A 15 13.34 23.73 0.46
CA PHE A 15 12.44 22.65 0.84
C PHE A 15 11.66 22.97 2.13
N ILE A 16 12.35 23.60 3.10
CA ILE A 16 11.71 24.07 4.33
C ILE A 16 10.76 25.24 4.01
N ASP A 17 11.13 26.14 3.09
CA ASP A 17 10.28 27.29 2.75
C ASP A 17 8.99 26.91 2.02
N GLU A 18 9.00 25.88 1.15
CA GLU A 18 7.80 25.37 0.47
C GLU A 18 6.84 24.66 1.44
N ILE A 19 7.37 23.78 2.31
CA ILE A 19 6.59 23.11 3.36
C ILE A 19 6.03 24.14 4.34
N MET A 20 6.83 25.12 4.77
CA MET A 20 6.37 26.18 5.67
C MET A 20 5.34 27.12 5.02
N LYS A 21 5.37 27.32 3.69
CA LYS A 21 4.33 28.05 2.94
C LYS A 21 3.04 27.26 2.84
N LEU A 22 3.09 25.95 2.61
CA LEU A 22 1.92 25.07 2.58
C LEU A 22 1.29 24.97 3.98
N MET A 23 2.12 24.79 5.02
CA MET A 23 1.69 24.66 6.42
C MET A 23 1.18 25.97 7.04
N LYS A 24 1.65 27.14 6.59
CA LYS A 24 1.06 28.44 7.01
C LYS A 24 -0.31 28.70 6.42
N ARG A 25 -0.70 28.01 5.33
CA ARG A 25 -1.97 28.22 4.64
C ARG A 25 -3.11 27.35 5.20
N TYR A 26 -2.78 26.26 5.88
CA TYR A 26 -3.74 25.35 6.49
C TYR A 26 -3.25 24.98 7.90
N LEU A 27 -3.93 25.49 8.92
CA LEU A 27 -3.55 25.38 10.32
C LEU A 27 -3.65 23.92 10.80
N ILE A 28 -2.58 23.14 10.67
CA ILE A 28 -2.54 21.73 11.10
C ILE A 28 -1.59 21.58 12.28
N VAL A 29 -2.11 21.04 13.38
CA VAL A 29 -1.39 20.74 14.63
C VAL A 29 -0.73 19.36 14.49
N ILE A 30 0.60 19.28 14.65
CA ILE A 30 1.39 18.04 14.55
C ILE A 30 1.77 17.56 15.96
N GLY A 31 1.52 16.28 16.26
CA GLY A 31 2.09 15.54 17.37
C GLY A 31 3.22 14.62 16.89
N VAL A 32 4.37 14.62 17.58
CA VAL A 32 5.60 13.91 17.20
C VAL A 32 5.87 12.75 18.16
N PHE A 33 6.16 11.55 17.64
CA PHE A 33 6.80 10.46 18.37
C PHE A 33 7.86 9.78 17.49
N PHE A 34 9.03 9.48 18.06
CA PHE A 34 10.18 8.81 17.40
C PHE A 34 10.51 7.51 18.13
N LEU A 35 10.83 6.44 17.39
CA LEU A 35 11.59 5.30 17.92
C LEU A 35 12.61 4.82 16.87
N PHE A 36 13.87 4.63 17.31
CA PHE A 36 14.98 4.10 16.52
C PHE A 36 15.34 2.70 17.01
N TYR A 37 15.69 1.79 16.10
CA TYR A 37 16.47 0.58 16.42
C TYR A 37 17.65 0.43 15.44
N LEU A 38 18.83 0.17 16.00
CA LEU A 38 20.09 -0.14 15.32
C LEU A 38 20.47 -1.59 15.65
N PHE A 39 20.94 -2.35 14.66
CA PHE A 39 21.75 -3.54 14.92
C PHE A 39 22.91 -3.66 13.93
N VAL A 40 24.06 -4.07 14.46
CA VAL A 40 25.35 -4.30 13.78
C VAL A 40 25.66 -5.80 13.88
N SER A 41 26.11 -6.46 12.81
CA SER A 41 27.21 -7.45 12.84
C SER A 41 27.66 -7.90 11.44
N ASN A 42 28.79 -8.64 11.38
CA ASN A 42 29.86 -8.60 10.39
C ASN A 42 30.27 -10.02 9.89
N LYS A 43 30.84 -10.10 8.67
CA LYS A 43 31.78 -11.10 8.06
C LYS A 43 31.34 -12.37 7.28
N ASN A 44 31.84 -12.39 6.01
CA ASN A 44 32.62 -13.42 5.26
C ASN A 44 32.00 -14.58 4.40
N ARG A 45 32.17 -14.44 3.07
CA ARG A 45 32.68 -15.34 1.97
C ARG A 45 32.28 -16.83 1.83
N LEU A 46 31.75 -17.22 0.64
CA LEU A 46 32.37 -18.02 -0.48
C LEU A 46 31.30 -18.75 -1.35
N PHE A 47 31.53 -18.79 -2.69
CA PHE A 47 30.79 -19.53 -3.76
C PHE A 47 31.20 -21.03 -3.83
N PRO A 48 30.46 -22.01 -4.45
CA PRO A 48 30.14 -22.04 -5.92
C PRO A 48 28.96 -22.90 -6.49
N ARG A 49 28.73 -22.71 -7.81
CA ARG A 49 28.24 -23.62 -8.90
C ARG A 49 26.74 -24.00 -9.03
N LEU A 50 26.15 -23.53 -10.14
CA LEU A 50 24.86 -23.93 -10.73
C LEU A 50 25.01 -25.14 -11.67
N VAL A 51 24.04 -26.06 -11.61
CA VAL A 51 23.78 -27.16 -12.56
C VAL A 51 22.46 -26.84 -13.25
N PHE A 52 22.43 -26.91 -14.59
CA PHE A 52 21.23 -26.74 -15.40
C PHE A 52 20.43 -28.06 -15.47
N GLY A 53 19.11 -27.98 -15.30
CA GLY A 53 18.16 -29.08 -15.52
C GLY A 53 16.86 -28.56 -16.15
N GLU A 54 16.33 -29.33 -17.09
CA GLU A 54 15.33 -28.99 -18.12
C GLU A 54 13.89 -28.76 -17.62
N PHE A 55 13.15 -27.89 -18.29
CA PHE A 55 11.73 -27.60 -18.09
C PHE A 55 10.83 -28.55 -18.89
N HIS A 56 9.85 -29.18 -18.24
CA HIS A 56 8.70 -29.84 -18.89
C HIS A 56 7.41 -29.04 -18.63
N LEU A 57 6.62 -28.83 -19.70
CA LEU A 57 5.38 -28.06 -19.76
C LEU A 57 4.22 -28.71 -18.96
N LEU A 58 3.52 -27.90 -18.15
CA LEU A 58 2.16 -28.17 -17.64
C LEU A 58 1.29 -26.90 -17.83
N SER A 59 0.23 -26.97 -18.65
CA SER A 59 -0.45 -25.79 -19.23
C SER A 59 -1.98 -25.75 -19.11
N THR A 60 -2.58 -26.20 -18.00
CA THR A 60 -4.06 -26.21 -17.85
C THR A 60 -4.61 -25.37 -16.70
N GLU A 61 -3.94 -25.24 -15.55
CA GLU A 61 -4.42 -24.42 -14.43
C GLU A 61 -4.14 -22.92 -14.61
N SER A 62 -3.00 -22.55 -15.22
CA SER A 62 -2.63 -21.14 -15.46
C SER A 62 -3.68 -20.40 -16.30
N ASN A 63 -4.26 -21.06 -17.30
CA ASN A 63 -5.30 -20.47 -18.15
C ASN A 63 -6.58 -20.16 -17.39
N ARG A 64 -6.93 -20.92 -16.34
CA ARG A 64 -8.12 -20.67 -15.52
C ARG A 64 -7.90 -19.47 -14.59
N THR A 65 -6.73 -19.37 -13.95
CA THR A 65 -6.35 -18.23 -13.12
C THR A 65 -6.24 -16.92 -13.91
N ILE A 66 -5.68 -16.97 -15.13
CA ILE A 66 -5.58 -15.80 -16.02
C ILE A 66 -6.97 -15.29 -16.44
N ASN A 67 -7.91 -16.20 -16.71
CA ASN A 67 -9.28 -15.82 -17.07
C ASN A 67 -10.05 -15.19 -15.89
N ILE A 68 -9.88 -15.70 -14.66
CA ILE A 68 -10.47 -15.10 -13.44
C ILE A 68 -9.87 -13.71 -13.17
N ARG A 69 -8.54 -13.55 -13.36
CA ARG A 69 -7.86 -12.25 -13.27
C ARG A 69 -8.48 -11.19 -14.16
N GLN A 70 -8.85 -11.54 -15.39
CA GLN A 70 -9.40 -10.58 -16.35
C GLN A 70 -10.89 -10.29 -16.17
N SER A 71 -11.69 -11.23 -15.64
CA SER A 71 -13.14 -11.02 -15.47
C SER A 71 -13.52 -10.10 -14.32
N GLN A 72 -12.61 -9.90 -13.36
CA GLN A 72 -12.83 -9.07 -12.17
C GLN A 72 -12.25 -7.66 -12.30
N LEU A 73 -11.47 -7.39 -13.35
CA LEU A 73 -10.84 -6.09 -13.57
C LEU A 73 -11.57 -5.34 -14.70
N TYR A 74 -11.86 -4.07 -14.48
CA TYR A 74 -12.42 -3.19 -15.50
C TYR A 74 -11.77 -1.82 -15.46
N GLN A 75 -11.69 -1.17 -16.61
CA GLN A 75 -10.95 0.09 -16.76
C GLN A 75 -11.89 1.30 -16.83
N HIS A 76 -11.44 2.40 -16.23
CA HIS A 76 -12.07 3.71 -16.28
C HIS A 76 -11.02 4.75 -16.65
N GLU A 77 -11.27 5.51 -17.72
CA GLU A 77 -10.40 6.60 -18.13
C GLU A 77 -10.68 7.85 -17.28
N SER A 78 -9.66 8.36 -16.61
CA SER A 78 -9.74 9.56 -15.80
C SER A 78 -9.80 10.81 -16.68
N SER A 79 -10.33 11.91 -16.14
CA SER A 79 -10.32 13.19 -16.84
C SER A 79 -8.91 13.75 -17.11
N ASN A 80 -7.89 13.19 -16.47
CA ASN A 80 -6.49 13.60 -16.60
C ASN A 80 -5.68 12.63 -17.47
N GLY A 81 -6.34 11.66 -18.13
CA GLY A 81 -5.72 10.71 -19.07
C GLY A 81 -5.15 9.44 -18.42
N GLY A 82 -5.35 9.25 -17.11
CA GLY A 82 -4.96 8.03 -16.41
C GLY A 82 -5.96 6.89 -16.60
N ILE A 83 -5.47 5.66 -16.73
CA ILE A 83 -6.33 4.46 -16.79
C ILE A 83 -6.43 3.85 -15.40
N ILE A 84 -7.60 4.02 -14.78
CA ILE A 84 -7.92 3.46 -13.47
C ILE A 84 -8.47 2.05 -13.68
N THR A 85 -7.77 1.05 -13.16
CA THR A 85 -8.19 -0.34 -13.14
C THR A 85 -8.92 -0.60 -11.82
N LEU A 86 -10.22 -0.88 -11.91
CA LEU A 86 -11.09 -1.18 -10.79
C LEU A 86 -11.25 -2.69 -10.64
N TYR A 87 -11.29 -3.15 -9.40
CA TYR A 87 -11.50 -4.55 -9.06
C TYR A 87 -12.94 -4.75 -8.57
N ASP A 88 -13.70 -5.59 -9.27
CA ASP A 88 -15.09 -5.92 -8.97
C ASP A 88 -15.19 -6.85 -7.76
N VAL A 89 -15.42 -6.26 -6.59
CA VAL A 89 -15.60 -6.98 -5.33
C VAL A 89 -16.98 -7.64 -5.18
N THR A 90 -17.89 -7.43 -6.13
CA THR A 90 -19.26 -7.97 -6.07
C THR A 90 -19.35 -9.41 -6.56
N GLN A 91 -18.40 -9.85 -7.40
CA GLN A 91 -18.31 -11.24 -7.84
C GLN A 91 -17.82 -12.14 -6.72
N ASP A 92 -18.32 -13.37 -6.65
CA ASP A 92 -17.90 -14.34 -5.64
C ASP A 92 -16.40 -14.63 -5.74
N ASN A 93 -15.73 -14.61 -4.58
CA ASN A 93 -14.34 -15.01 -4.45
C ASN A 93 -14.27 -16.46 -3.98
N GLU A 94 -13.96 -17.38 -4.89
CA GLU A 94 -13.87 -18.82 -4.58
C GLU A 94 -12.52 -19.23 -3.95
N TRP A 95 -11.58 -18.30 -3.77
CA TRP A 95 -10.28 -18.62 -3.20
C TRP A 95 -10.42 -19.02 -1.72
N ASP A 96 -9.71 -20.08 -1.35
CA ASP A 96 -9.64 -20.56 0.02
C ASP A 96 -8.39 -19.98 0.70
N PHE A 97 -8.61 -18.98 1.56
CA PHE A 97 -7.55 -18.32 2.31
C PHE A 97 -7.73 -18.52 3.80
N GLN A 98 -6.61 -18.55 4.52
CA GLN A 98 -6.66 -18.38 5.96
C GLN A 98 -7.08 -16.95 6.28
N CYS A 99 -8.20 -16.79 7.01
CA CYS A 99 -8.72 -15.47 7.36
C CYS A 99 -8.94 -15.33 8.89
N PRO A 100 -7.89 -15.10 9.70
CA PRO A 100 -8.03 -14.86 11.13
C PRO A 100 -8.90 -13.65 11.44
N LYS A 101 -9.45 -13.64 12.65
CA LYS A 101 -10.14 -12.48 13.21
C LYS A 101 -9.14 -11.52 13.86
N THR A 102 -9.31 -10.23 13.61
CA THR A 102 -8.61 -9.19 14.39
C THR A 102 -9.09 -9.20 15.83
N LYS A 103 -8.31 -8.63 16.75
CA LYS A 103 -8.60 -8.65 18.21
C LYS A 103 -8.26 -7.33 18.89
N TYR A 104 -8.61 -6.19 18.31
CA TYR A 104 -8.20 -4.87 18.83
C TYR A 104 -8.78 -4.55 20.22
N ASN A 105 -9.90 -5.17 20.61
CA ASN A 105 -10.55 -5.01 21.92
C ASN A 105 -10.88 -3.54 22.24
N GLU A 106 -11.41 -2.82 21.26
CA GLU A 106 -11.88 -1.44 21.40
C GLU A 106 -13.42 -1.47 21.51
N GLU A 107 -14.02 -0.59 22.32
CA GLU A 107 -15.43 -0.70 22.72
C GLU A 107 -16.45 -0.59 21.56
N ASP A 108 -16.08 0.11 20.48
CA ASP A 108 -16.96 0.51 19.38
C ASP A 108 -16.63 -0.17 18.04
N ILE A 109 -15.70 -1.12 18.03
CA ILE A 109 -15.40 -1.95 16.86
C ILE A 109 -15.45 -3.43 17.20
N HIS A 110 -15.83 -4.25 16.24
CA HIS A 110 -15.85 -5.70 16.36
C HIS A 110 -14.68 -6.33 15.60
N ASP A 111 -14.41 -7.60 15.89
CA ASP A 111 -13.39 -8.37 15.20
C ASP A 111 -13.74 -8.53 13.71
N VAL A 112 -12.84 -8.11 12.80
CA VAL A 112 -12.97 -8.34 11.35
C VAL A 112 -12.22 -9.59 10.93
N LYS A 113 -12.74 -10.31 9.95
CA LYS A 113 -11.99 -11.37 9.28
C LYS A 113 -11.06 -10.75 8.24
N ILE A 114 -9.77 -10.99 8.34
CA ILE A 114 -8.77 -10.53 7.37
C ILE A 114 -8.06 -11.73 6.78
N CYS A 115 -8.08 -11.87 5.46
CA CYS A 115 -7.41 -12.95 4.76
C CYS A 115 -5.93 -12.62 4.58
N ILE A 116 -5.08 -13.50 5.09
CA ILE A 116 -3.65 -13.26 5.20
C ILE A 116 -2.87 -14.10 4.18
N TYR A 117 -1.60 -13.77 3.99
CA TYR A 117 -0.66 -14.69 3.36
C TYR A 117 -0.30 -15.83 4.31
N ASP A 118 0.31 -16.89 3.77
CA ASP A 118 0.96 -17.89 4.61
C ASP A 118 2.04 -17.18 5.46
N PRO A 119 1.99 -17.25 6.81
CA PRO A 119 2.98 -16.63 7.69
C PRO A 119 4.44 -17.04 7.40
N GLN A 120 4.69 -18.15 6.71
CA GLN A 120 6.03 -18.53 6.26
C GLN A 120 6.58 -17.60 5.16
N HIS A 121 5.69 -16.93 4.43
CA HIS A 121 5.98 -16.03 3.33
C HIS A 121 5.76 -14.54 3.66
N ASP A 122 5.06 -14.26 4.76
CA ASP A 122 4.89 -12.92 5.32
C ASP A 122 4.88 -12.98 6.85
N GLU A 123 6.07 -12.94 7.44
CA GLU A 123 6.26 -13.09 8.88
C GLU A 123 5.82 -11.82 9.65
N HIS A 124 5.67 -10.70 8.94
CA HIS A 124 5.31 -9.41 9.52
C HIS A 124 3.80 -9.26 9.67
N VAL A 125 3.09 -8.77 8.65
CA VAL A 125 1.67 -8.43 8.77
C VAL A 125 0.84 -9.69 8.99
N SER A 126 1.00 -10.68 8.11
CA SER A 126 0.28 -11.95 8.19
C SER A 126 0.64 -12.74 9.44
N GLY A 127 1.92 -12.83 9.78
CA GLY A 127 2.39 -13.48 11.02
C GLY A 127 1.79 -12.85 12.29
N GLN A 128 1.84 -11.52 12.43
CA GLN A 128 1.28 -10.86 13.61
C GLN A 128 -0.26 -10.97 13.70
N LEU A 129 -0.95 -10.86 12.56
CA LEU A 129 -2.41 -11.06 12.50
C LEU A 129 -2.80 -12.49 12.83
N ASN A 130 -2.03 -13.48 12.36
CA ASN A 130 -2.24 -14.89 12.69
C ASN A 130 -2.07 -15.16 14.19
N ASP A 131 -0.96 -14.71 14.76
CA ASP A 131 -0.57 -15.08 16.11
C ASP A 131 -1.34 -14.29 17.18
N HIS A 132 -1.57 -13.00 16.93
CA HIS A 132 -2.08 -12.06 17.93
C HIS A 132 -3.42 -11.42 17.53
N GLY A 133 -3.86 -11.55 16.28
CA GLY A 133 -5.02 -10.83 15.75
C GLY A 133 -4.79 -9.32 15.66
N LYS A 134 -3.53 -8.86 15.66
CA LYS A 134 -3.20 -7.43 15.69
C LYS A 134 -1.98 -7.15 14.83
N TRP A 135 -2.08 -6.14 13.99
CA TRP A 135 -0.94 -5.42 13.42
C TRP A 135 -0.90 -4.01 14.02
N GLU A 136 0.28 -3.58 14.45
CA GLU A 136 0.58 -2.23 14.97
C GLU A 136 -0.54 -1.60 15.84
N PRO A 137 -0.88 -2.20 16.98
CA PRO A 137 -2.07 -1.82 17.75
C PRO A 137 -2.10 -0.35 18.21
N VAL A 138 -0.94 0.26 18.43
CA VAL A 138 -0.83 1.67 18.80
C VAL A 138 -1.17 2.58 17.62
N VAL A 139 -0.66 2.24 16.44
CA VAL A 139 -0.88 2.98 15.17
C VAL A 139 -2.35 2.87 14.79
N VAL A 140 -2.89 1.65 14.73
CA VAL A 140 -4.31 1.41 14.47
C VAL A 140 -5.22 2.15 15.45
N ARG A 141 -4.92 2.14 16.76
CA ARG A 141 -5.73 2.89 17.74
C ARG A 141 -5.77 4.39 17.45
N SER A 142 -4.68 4.97 16.97
CA SER A 142 -4.66 6.39 16.58
C SER A 142 -5.51 6.66 15.34
N PHE A 143 -5.51 5.75 14.36
CA PHE A 143 -6.38 5.84 13.19
C PHE A 143 -7.87 5.70 13.57
N LEU A 144 -8.21 4.75 14.44
CA LEU A 144 -9.56 4.60 14.98
C LEU A 144 -10.02 5.88 15.70
N ARG A 145 -9.12 6.49 16.49
CA ARG A 145 -9.42 7.79 17.13
C ARG A 145 -9.70 8.88 16.09
N LEU A 146 -8.96 8.91 14.99
CA LEU A 146 -9.21 9.86 13.90
C LEU A 146 -10.61 9.67 13.30
N LEU A 147 -11.00 8.43 12.99
CA LEU A 147 -12.32 8.08 12.48
C LEU A 147 -13.47 8.50 13.42
N ARG A 148 -13.28 8.35 14.74
CA ARG A 148 -14.22 8.80 15.77
C ARG A 148 -14.36 10.32 15.78
N THR A 149 -13.25 11.04 15.65
CA THR A 149 -13.23 12.52 15.74
C THR A 149 -13.71 13.22 14.47
N LEU A 150 -13.74 12.52 13.34
CA LEU A 150 -14.12 13.04 12.03
C LEU A 150 -15.36 12.29 11.51
N PRO A 151 -16.56 12.55 12.06
CA PRO A 151 -17.80 11.99 11.55
C PRO A 151 -18.04 12.41 10.09
N ASN A 152 -18.78 11.58 9.34
CA ASN A 152 -19.13 11.85 7.94
C ASN A 152 -17.92 12.13 7.03
N THR A 153 -16.77 11.55 7.37
CA THR A 153 -15.51 11.68 6.63
C THR A 153 -15.10 10.31 6.13
N HIS A 154 -15.10 10.13 4.81
CA HIS A 154 -14.74 8.88 4.14
C HIS A 154 -13.23 8.60 4.21
N VAL A 155 -12.74 7.54 3.58
CA VAL A 155 -11.32 7.20 3.58
C VAL A 155 -10.81 6.94 2.17
N ILE A 156 -9.61 7.45 1.89
CA ILE A 156 -8.78 7.01 0.78
C ILE A 156 -7.61 6.24 1.40
N ASP A 157 -7.52 4.94 1.15
CA ASP A 157 -6.49 4.04 1.71
C ASP A 157 -5.50 3.67 0.59
N ILE A 158 -4.37 4.38 0.55
CA ILE A 158 -3.30 4.15 -0.43
C ILE A 158 -2.28 3.17 0.18
N GLY A 159 -1.97 2.12 -0.57
CA GLY A 159 -1.23 0.96 -0.07
C GLY A 159 -2.09 0.15 0.89
N ALA A 160 -3.28 -0.24 0.43
CA ALA A 160 -4.25 -0.91 1.28
C ALA A 160 -3.76 -2.28 1.77
N ASN A 161 -2.84 -2.93 1.05
CA ASN A 161 -2.28 -4.24 1.38
C ASN A 161 -3.43 -5.26 1.62
N LEU A 162 -3.42 -5.99 2.74
CA LEU A 162 -4.50 -6.90 3.13
C LEU A 162 -5.80 -6.19 3.57
N GLY A 163 -5.80 -4.85 3.57
CA GLY A 163 -6.94 -3.98 3.84
C GLY A 163 -7.39 -3.89 5.28
N LEU A 164 -6.45 -4.01 6.23
CA LEU A 164 -6.74 -3.80 7.64
C LEU A 164 -7.40 -2.44 7.91
N TYR A 165 -6.79 -1.35 7.41
CA TYR A 165 -7.30 0.01 7.59
C TYR A 165 -8.62 0.22 6.82
N THR A 166 -8.72 -0.33 5.61
CA THR A 166 -9.95 -0.38 4.82
C THR A 166 -11.11 -1.00 5.61
N LEU A 167 -10.96 -2.22 6.14
CA LEU A 167 -12.01 -2.93 6.88
C LEU A 167 -12.36 -2.28 8.21
N LEU A 168 -11.39 -1.67 8.89
CA LEU A 168 -11.68 -0.93 10.13
C LEU A 168 -12.44 0.37 9.85
N ALA A 169 -12.16 1.04 8.72
CA ALA A 169 -12.88 2.24 8.33
C ALA A 169 -14.35 1.97 8.00
N THR A 170 -14.67 0.86 7.35
CA THR A 170 -16.06 0.50 7.01
C THR A 170 -16.94 0.29 8.25
N GLN A 171 -16.37 -0.11 9.40
CA GLN A 171 -17.14 -0.22 10.65
C GLN A 171 -17.68 1.13 11.18
N TYR A 172 -17.10 2.25 10.74
CA TYR A 172 -17.59 3.59 11.04
C TYR A 172 -18.51 4.13 9.94
N ASP A 173 -19.12 3.24 9.14
CA ASP A 173 -20.00 3.59 8.02
C ASP A 173 -19.29 4.50 7.00
N ARG A 174 -17.98 4.23 6.78
CA ARG A 174 -17.17 4.98 5.82
C ARG A 174 -17.12 4.23 4.50
N HIS A 175 -17.42 4.95 3.42
CA HIS A 175 -16.93 4.55 2.12
C HIS A 175 -15.41 4.68 2.04
N VAL A 176 -14.76 3.71 1.40
CA VAL A 176 -13.31 3.62 1.27
C VAL A 176 -12.96 3.47 -0.21
N ILE A 177 -12.07 4.33 -0.70
CA ILE A 177 -11.35 4.10 -1.96
C ILE A 177 -10.02 3.45 -1.58
N ALA A 178 -9.91 2.14 -1.77
CA ALA A 178 -8.73 1.35 -1.42
C ALA A 178 -7.86 1.13 -2.66
N VAL A 179 -6.58 1.48 -2.59
CA VAL A 179 -5.63 1.36 -3.70
C VAL A 179 -4.54 0.36 -3.33
N GLU A 180 -4.46 -0.74 -4.08
CA GLU A 180 -3.50 -1.82 -3.86
C GLU A 180 -3.04 -2.40 -5.21
N PRO A 181 -1.76 -2.26 -5.58
CA PRO A 181 -1.27 -2.72 -6.87
C PRO A 181 -0.96 -4.22 -6.93
N LEU A 182 -0.69 -4.88 -5.80
CA LEU A 182 -0.33 -6.30 -5.78
C LEU A 182 -1.57 -7.17 -5.88
N TYR A 183 -1.68 -7.92 -6.99
CA TYR A 183 -2.85 -8.77 -7.25
C TYR A 183 -3.13 -9.80 -6.15
N ASP A 184 -2.10 -10.38 -5.53
CA ASP A 184 -2.28 -11.36 -4.44
C ASP A 184 -2.86 -10.68 -3.17
N SER A 185 -2.49 -9.42 -2.90
CA SER A 185 -3.11 -8.61 -1.85
C SER A 185 -4.56 -8.27 -2.22
N LEU A 186 -4.82 -7.91 -3.48
CA LEU A 186 -6.16 -7.58 -3.98
C LEU A 186 -7.17 -8.72 -3.79
N ILE A 187 -6.82 -9.95 -4.18
CA ILE A 187 -7.74 -11.09 -4.06
C ILE A 187 -8.02 -11.45 -2.58
N ARG A 188 -7.05 -11.25 -1.69
CA ARG A 188 -7.24 -11.44 -0.24
C ARG A 188 -8.08 -10.34 0.38
N LEU A 189 -7.84 -9.09 -0.02
CA LEU A 189 -8.64 -7.95 0.37
C LEU A 189 -10.09 -8.12 -0.09
N HIS A 190 -10.31 -8.52 -1.35
CA HIS A 190 -11.64 -8.87 -1.85
C HIS A 190 -12.33 -9.94 -1.01
N LYS A 191 -11.67 -11.06 -0.74
CA LYS A 191 -12.23 -12.11 0.12
C LYS A 191 -12.57 -11.57 1.52
N SER A 192 -11.71 -10.73 2.09
CA SER A 192 -11.95 -10.09 3.38
C SER A 192 -13.17 -9.16 3.34
N ILE A 193 -13.32 -8.34 2.30
CA ILE A 193 -14.48 -7.47 2.08
C ILE A 193 -15.77 -8.30 2.07
N GLN A 194 -15.78 -9.43 1.36
CA GLN A 194 -16.94 -10.32 1.31
C GLN A 194 -17.24 -10.99 2.65
N LEU A 195 -16.21 -11.48 3.35
CA LEU A 195 -16.38 -12.15 4.65
C LEU A 195 -16.90 -11.24 5.77
N ASN A 196 -16.81 -9.92 5.58
CA ASN A 196 -17.34 -8.92 6.50
C ASN A 196 -18.56 -8.17 5.94
N ASP A 197 -19.10 -8.57 4.77
CA ASP A 197 -20.30 -7.99 4.15
C ASP A 197 -20.23 -6.47 3.86
N VAL A 198 -19.04 -5.96 3.48
CA VAL A 198 -18.78 -4.52 3.27
C VAL A 198 -18.50 -4.12 1.81
N GLN A 199 -18.87 -4.95 0.84
CA GLN A 199 -18.67 -4.70 -0.60
C GLN A 199 -19.22 -3.32 -1.03
N HIS A 200 -20.36 -2.91 -0.47
CA HIS A 200 -21.02 -1.64 -0.79
C HIS A 200 -20.31 -0.39 -0.23
N HIS A 201 -19.36 -0.57 0.70
CA HIS A 201 -18.55 0.50 1.24
C HIS A 201 -17.20 0.65 0.55
N VAL A 202 -16.74 -0.31 -0.25
CA VAL A 202 -15.37 -0.30 -0.75
C VAL A 202 -15.32 -0.25 -2.28
N THR A 203 -14.61 0.75 -2.80
CA THR A 203 -14.14 0.77 -4.19
C THR A 203 -12.68 0.35 -4.20
N LEU A 204 -12.37 -0.75 -4.88
CA LEU A 204 -11.02 -1.31 -4.92
C LEU A 204 -10.32 -0.96 -6.25
N VAL A 205 -9.14 -0.37 -6.16
CA VAL A 205 -8.35 0.12 -7.30
C VAL A 205 -7.06 -0.69 -7.39
N ALA A 206 -6.83 -1.31 -8.54
CA ALA A 206 -5.72 -2.22 -8.84
C ALA A 206 -4.55 -1.50 -9.55
N ASN A 207 -4.32 -0.24 -9.23
CA ASN A 207 -3.19 0.55 -9.71
C ASN A 207 -2.23 0.85 -8.56
N ALA A 208 -1.01 1.25 -8.90
CA ALA A 208 -0.14 1.93 -7.94
C ALA A 208 -0.32 3.45 -8.02
N ILE A 209 0.00 4.17 -6.95
CA ILE A 209 0.10 5.64 -7.00
C ILE A 209 1.51 6.04 -7.41
N GLY A 210 1.61 6.82 -8.48
CA GLY A 210 2.86 7.37 -8.99
C GLY A 210 2.80 8.86 -9.32
N ILE A 211 3.93 9.40 -9.78
CA ILE A 211 4.03 10.81 -10.19
C ILE A 211 3.46 11.06 -11.60
N LYS A 212 3.30 10.03 -12.42
CA LYS A 212 2.78 10.10 -13.79
C LYS A 212 2.19 8.75 -14.18
N HIS A 213 1.55 8.69 -15.35
CA HIS A 213 1.04 7.45 -15.92
C HIS A 213 2.17 6.68 -16.61
N GLU A 214 2.56 5.55 -16.04
CA GLU A 214 3.59 4.67 -16.57
C GLU A 214 3.41 3.25 -16.04
N ARG A 215 4.14 2.31 -16.62
CA ARG A 215 4.18 0.92 -16.17
C ARG A 215 5.50 0.69 -15.45
N LEU A 216 5.45 0.28 -14.18
CA LEU A 216 6.62 0.10 -13.33
C LEU A 216 6.66 -1.32 -12.78
N SER A 217 7.87 -1.76 -12.42
CA SER A 217 8.04 -2.98 -11.63
C SER A 217 7.77 -2.68 -10.15
N LEU A 218 6.93 -3.49 -9.53
CA LEU A 218 6.72 -3.56 -8.09
C LEU A 218 7.70 -4.60 -7.52
N ASN A 219 8.61 -4.16 -6.66
CA ASN A 219 9.51 -5.05 -5.94
C ASN A 219 8.79 -5.58 -4.71
N ILE A 220 8.84 -6.88 -4.52
CA ILE A 220 8.30 -7.54 -3.34
C ILE A 220 9.45 -7.95 -2.43
N VAL A 221 9.35 -7.61 -1.15
CA VAL A 221 10.36 -7.96 -0.14
C VAL A 221 10.06 -9.36 0.39
N ASP A 222 11.08 -10.24 0.35
CA ASP A 222 10.96 -11.59 0.90
C ASP A 222 10.53 -11.53 2.37
N LYS A 223 9.55 -12.35 2.74
CA LYS A 223 8.98 -12.44 4.09
C LYS A 223 8.30 -11.17 4.63
N ASN A 224 8.23 -10.09 3.85
CA ASN A 224 7.53 -8.86 4.20
C ASN A 224 6.78 -8.33 2.98
N LEU A 225 5.68 -8.99 2.63
CA LEU A 225 4.92 -8.67 1.42
C LEU A 225 4.29 -7.27 1.48
N GLY A 226 4.02 -6.79 2.70
CA GLY A 226 3.56 -5.42 2.92
C GLY A 226 4.58 -4.34 2.55
N ALA A 227 5.87 -4.66 2.58
CA ALA A 227 6.93 -3.72 2.23
C ALA A 227 7.24 -3.64 0.73
N SER A 228 6.25 -3.90 -0.11
CA SER A 228 6.41 -3.85 -1.56
C SER A 228 6.49 -2.40 -2.06
N TYR A 229 7.44 -2.09 -2.97
CA TYR A 229 7.70 -0.73 -3.42
C TYR A 229 7.97 -0.64 -4.93
N LEU A 230 7.65 0.51 -5.53
CA LEU A 230 7.86 0.76 -6.97
C LEU A 230 9.34 0.99 -7.32
N SER A 231 9.84 0.27 -8.33
CA SER A 231 11.12 0.54 -8.98
C SER A 231 11.01 1.79 -9.84
N TYR A 232 11.35 2.95 -9.27
CA TYR A 232 11.52 4.18 -10.06
C TYR A 232 12.85 4.23 -10.83
N LEU A 233 13.79 3.32 -10.55
CA LEU A 233 15.14 3.32 -11.14
C LEU A 233 15.67 1.89 -11.32
N ASP A 234 15.77 1.41 -12.57
CA ASP A 234 16.44 0.15 -12.92
C ASP A 234 17.95 0.14 -12.57
N GLU A 235 18.60 1.30 -12.41
CA GLU A 235 20.06 1.38 -12.25
C GLU A 235 20.57 1.54 -10.80
N LEU A 236 19.71 1.83 -9.83
CA LEU A 236 20.15 2.20 -8.47
C LEU A 236 19.44 1.45 -7.34
N ALA A 237 18.53 0.53 -7.64
CA ALA A 237 18.07 -0.41 -6.64
C ALA A 237 19.31 -1.16 -6.09
N PRO A 238 19.56 -1.18 -4.77
CA PRO A 238 20.60 -2.04 -4.21
C PRO A 238 20.37 -3.44 -4.78
N PRO A 239 21.42 -4.19 -5.18
CA PRO A 239 21.26 -5.46 -5.86
C PRO A 239 20.33 -6.34 -5.03
N VAL A 240 19.06 -6.40 -5.44
CA VAL A 240 18.09 -7.32 -4.88
C VAL A 240 18.72 -8.64 -5.23
N LYS A 241 19.13 -9.41 -4.22
CA LYS A 241 19.44 -10.82 -4.44
C LYS A 241 18.25 -11.32 -5.23
N LYS A 242 18.44 -11.69 -6.50
CA LYS A 242 17.40 -12.35 -7.29
C LYS A 242 16.91 -13.46 -6.38
N ILE A 243 15.74 -13.30 -5.78
CA ILE A 243 15.10 -14.36 -5.03
C ILE A 243 14.72 -15.31 -6.14
N GLU A 244 15.57 -16.31 -6.35
CA GLU A 244 15.37 -17.32 -7.37
C GLU A 244 14.01 -17.97 -7.07
N ASN A 245 13.03 -17.67 -7.92
CA ASN A 245 11.86 -18.49 -8.16
C ASN A 245 11.04 -18.88 -6.91
N ILE A 246 10.53 -17.90 -6.15
CA ILE A 246 9.29 -18.14 -5.40
C ILE A 246 8.15 -17.94 -6.40
N VAL A 247 7.95 -18.95 -7.24
CA VAL A 247 6.71 -19.14 -7.98
C VAL A 247 5.78 -19.83 -7.01
N ASP A 248 4.66 -19.20 -6.67
CA ASP A 248 3.54 -19.93 -6.09
C ASP A 248 2.88 -20.71 -7.24
N GLU A 249 3.53 -21.81 -7.64
CA GLU A 249 3.05 -22.67 -8.74
C GLU A 249 1.66 -23.23 -8.44
N GLN A 250 1.30 -23.35 -7.15
CA GLN A 250 0.00 -23.89 -6.72
C GLN A 250 -1.19 -23.02 -7.15
N HIS A 251 -0.94 -21.76 -7.56
CA HIS A 251 -2.03 -20.81 -7.83
C HIS A 251 -1.88 -20.04 -9.16
N GLY A 252 -0.87 -20.33 -9.99
CA GLY A 252 -0.65 -19.61 -11.26
C GLY A 252 -0.31 -18.13 -11.07
N ILE A 253 0.35 -17.78 -9.95
CA ILE A 253 0.73 -16.41 -9.59
C ILE A 253 2.13 -16.12 -10.17
N PRO A 254 2.35 -14.99 -10.87
CA PRO A 254 3.67 -14.66 -11.42
C PRO A 254 4.73 -14.55 -10.31
N PRO A 255 6.02 -14.72 -10.65
CA PRO A 255 7.11 -14.65 -9.69
C PRO A 255 7.02 -13.35 -8.87
N ARG A 256 7.02 -13.50 -7.53
CA ARG A 256 6.82 -12.38 -6.60
C ARG A 256 7.83 -11.23 -6.81
N VAL A 257 9.00 -11.50 -7.37
CA VAL A 257 10.08 -10.49 -7.47
C VAL A 257 9.80 -9.35 -8.47
N LEU A 258 8.94 -9.54 -9.48
CA LEU A 258 8.73 -8.56 -10.56
C LEU A 258 7.26 -8.54 -11.01
N ALA A 259 6.36 -8.00 -10.18
CA ALA A 259 5.00 -7.70 -10.63
C ALA A 259 5.00 -6.36 -11.38
N GLU A 260 4.62 -6.34 -12.66
CA GLU A 260 4.44 -5.08 -13.37
C GLU A 260 3.06 -4.48 -13.07
N VAL A 261 3.03 -3.19 -12.76
CA VAL A 261 1.82 -2.47 -12.36
C VAL A 261 1.74 -1.12 -13.07
N ASP A 262 0.53 -0.73 -13.43
CA ASP A 262 0.28 0.57 -14.06
C ASP A 262 0.02 1.62 -12.97
N THR A 263 0.66 2.78 -13.08
CA THR A 263 0.53 3.88 -12.12
C THR A 263 -0.56 4.87 -12.53
N ILE A 264 -1.29 5.35 -11.53
CA ILE A 264 -2.15 6.54 -11.61
C ILE A 264 -1.68 7.58 -10.60
N THR A 265 -2.16 8.81 -10.72
CA THR A 265 -1.91 9.90 -9.78
C THR A 265 -3.04 10.01 -8.75
N LEU A 266 -2.82 10.75 -7.66
CA LEU A 266 -3.88 11.05 -6.69
C LEU A 266 -5.04 11.85 -7.33
N ASP A 267 -4.74 12.69 -8.32
CA ASP A 267 -5.75 13.45 -9.06
C ASP A 267 -6.66 12.58 -9.93
N ASP A 268 -6.17 11.44 -10.44
CA ASP A 268 -6.99 10.52 -11.23
C ASP A 268 -8.15 9.94 -10.42
N LEU A 269 -7.91 9.60 -9.14
CA LEU A 269 -8.89 9.01 -8.24
C LEU A 269 -10.18 9.82 -8.13
N VAL A 270 -10.12 11.15 -8.30
CA VAL A 270 -11.30 12.02 -8.25
C VAL A 270 -12.37 11.61 -9.27
N SER A 271 -11.98 10.99 -10.39
CA SER A 271 -12.89 10.57 -11.46
C SER A 271 -13.85 9.43 -11.03
N ILE A 272 -13.46 8.64 -10.03
CA ILE A 272 -14.24 7.50 -9.53
C ILE A 272 -14.97 7.79 -8.21
N PHE A 273 -14.88 9.02 -7.70
CA PHE A 273 -15.52 9.38 -6.44
C PHE A 273 -17.05 9.41 -6.58
N PRO A 274 -17.79 8.69 -5.70
CA PRO A 274 -19.23 8.86 -5.61
C PRO A 274 -19.61 10.31 -5.31
N ILE A 275 -20.81 10.74 -5.70
CA ILE A 275 -21.26 12.13 -5.54
C ILE A 275 -21.18 12.60 -4.08
N PHE A 276 -21.47 11.71 -3.13
CA PHE A 276 -21.43 11.99 -1.69
C PHE A 276 -20.01 12.06 -1.12
N PHE A 277 -18.99 11.60 -1.85
CA PHE A 277 -17.60 11.53 -1.39
C PHE A 277 -16.93 12.91 -1.48
N LYS A 278 -17.29 13.80 -0.54
CA LYS A 278 -16.82 15.20 -0.51
C LYS A 278 -15.75 15.48 0.52
N ARG A 279 -15.60 14.59 1.50
CA ARG A 279 -14.67 14.75 2.63
C ARG A 279 -14.04 13.42 2.96
N ALA A 280 -12.72 13.35 3.03
CA ALA A 280 -12.01 12.09 3.25
C ALA A 280 -10.72 12.24 4.09
N ILE A 281 -10.45 11.25 4.94
CA ILE A 281 -9.12 11.02 5.51
C ILE A 281 -8.28 10.34 4.43
N LEU A 282 -7.08 10.85 4.20
CA LEU A 282 -6.13 10.25 3.27
C LEU A 282 -5.09 9.45 4.05
N LYS A 283 -5.18 8.11 4.03
CA LYS A 283 -4.14 7.24 4.56
C LYS A 283 -3.18 6.85 3.43
N ILE A 284 -1.88 6.96 3.66
CA ILE A 284 -0.85 6.62 2.68
C ILE A 284 0.27 5.86 3.37
N ASP A 285 0.52 4.64 2.89
CA ASP A 285 1.59 3.78 3.36
C ASP A 285 2.12 3.01 2.14
N ILE A 286 3.15 3.56 1.49
CA ILE A 286 3.66 3.09 0.20
C ILE A 286 5.20 3.09 0.21
N GLU A 287 5.77 2.70 1.34
CA GLU A 287 7.17 2.31 1.49
C GLU A 287 8.16 3.39 1.02
N GLY A 288 7.97 4.63 1.47
CA GLY A 288 8.90 5.74 1.23
C GLY A 288 8.57 6.61 0.03
N PHE A 289 7.46 6.34 -0.67
CA PHE A 289 6.94 7.15 -1.78
C PHE A 289 5.86 8.17 -1.36
N GLU A 290 5.57 8.30 -0.06
CA GLU A 290 4.45 9.09 0.47
C GLU A 290 4.53 10.55 0.04
N ALA A 291 5.72 11.17 0.15
CA ALA A 291 5.92 12.57 -0.23
C ALA A 291 5.73 12.80 -1.73
N LEU A 292 6.15 11.84 -2.55
CA LEU A 292 6.14 11.95 -4.01
C LEU A 292 4.76 11.69 -4.60
N ALA A 293 3.93 10.88 -3.94
CA ALA A 293 2.52 10.69 -4.31
C ALA A 293 1.74 12.00 -4.42
N PHE A 294 2.14 13.03 -3.67
CA PHE A 294 1.51 14.35 -3.71
C PHE A 294 1.90 15.22 -4.91
N SER A 295 2.82 14.79 -5.77
CA SER A 295 3.27 15.58 -6.93
C SER A 295 2.12 15.95 -7.88
N ASN A 296 1.08 15.11 -7.94
CA ASN A 296 -0.14 15.32 -8.72
C ASN A 296 -1.38 15.03 -7.86
N ALA A 297 -1.66 15.94 -6.92
CA ALA A 297 -2.78 15.88 -5.98
C ALA A 297 -3.62 17.18 -5.93
N SER A 298 -3.40 18.12 -6.84
CA SER A 298 -4.06 19.44 -6.80
C SER A 298 -5.57 19.35 -7.02
N LEU A 299 -6.01 18.51 -7.96
CA LEU A 299 -7.43 18.28 -8.20
C LEU A 299 -8.08 17.60 -7.00
N LEU A 300 -7.41 16.63 -6.37
CA LEU A 300 -7.89 15.94 -5.17
C LEU A 300 -8.21 16.94 -4.07
N PHE A 301 -7.24 17.79 -3.68
CA PHE A 301 -7.44 18.78 -2.62
C PHE A 301 -8.40 19.91 -2.99
N ASN A 302 -8.60 20.18 -4.29
CA ASN A 302 -9.60 21.16 -4.74
C ASN A 302 -11.03 20.61 -4.73
N ARG A 303 -11.21 19.29 -4.91
CA ARG A 303 -12.53 18.67 -5.07
C ARG A 303 -13.01 17.96 -3.81
N THR A 304 -12.10 17.63 -2.91
CA THR A 304 -12.35 16.85 -1.71
C THR A 304 -11.72 17.54 -0.53
N GLU A 305 -12.50 17.74 0.53
CA GLU A 305 -11.96 18.24 1.79
C GLU A 305 -11.17 17.12 2.49
N ILE A 306 -9.87 17.33 2.68
CA ILE A 306 -8.98 16.37 3.35
C ILE A 306 -8.57 16.93 4.72
N PRO A 307 -9.36 16.69 5.79
CA PRO A 307 -9.07 17.24 7.12
C PRO A 307 -7.88 16.57 7.83
N ALA A 308 -7.48 15.38 7.38
CA ALA A 308 -6.37 14.66 7.95
C ALA A 308 -5.69 13.77 6.91
N ILE A 309 -4.36 13.71 7.00
CA ILE A 309 -3.52 12.80 6.24
C ILE A 309 -2.78 11.92 7.23
N TYR A 310 -2.92 10.62 7.08
CA TYR A 310 -2.35 9.59 7.94
C TYR A 310 -1.28 8.84 7.16
N MET A 311 -0.01 9.17 7.37
CA MET A 311 1.09 8.56 6.62
C MET A 311 2.23 8.13 7.53
N GLU A 312 2.93 7.08 7.15
CA GLU A 312 4.21 6.75 7.76
C GLU A 312 5.27 7.79 7.31
N PHE A 313 6.09 8.25 8.26
CA PHE A 313 7.26 9.07 7.97
C PHE A 313 8.52 8.19 8.03
N GLY A 314 8.86 7.58 6.89
CA GLY A 314 10.03 6.72 6.72
C GLY A 314 11.23 7.40 6.05
N LYS A 315 12.25 6.60 5.71
CA LYS A 315 13.45 7.07 4.99
C LYS A 315 13.05 7.38 3.55
N LEU A 316 12.99 8.66 3.19
CA LEU A 316 12.71 9.11 1.82
C LEU A 316 13.57 8.34 0.81
N ILE A 317 12.95 7.79 -0.23
CA ILE A 317 13.67 7.28 -1.40
C ILE A 317 14.37 8.48 -2.03
N GLU A 318 15.71 8.47 -2.03
CA GLU A 318 16.49 9.50 -2.69
C GLU A 318 16.36 9.29 -4.21
N MET A 319 15.31 9.88 -4.81
CA MET A 319 15.22 9.96 -6.27
C MET A 319 16.36 10.83 -6.77
N LYS A 320 17.41 10.21 -7.32
CA LYS A 320 18.40 10.93 -8.12
C LYS A 320 17.77 11.30 -9.45
N TYR A 321 17.05 12.41 -9.47
CA TYR A 321 16.69 13.07 -10.73
C TYR A 321 17.99 13.52 -11.41
N HIS A 322 18.30 12.91 -12.55
CA HIS A 322 19.12 13.60 -13.54
C HIS A 322 18.32 14.82 -13.97
N ARG A 323 18.79 16.02 -13.60
CA ARG A 323 18.36 17.24 -14.27
C ARG A 323 18.96 17.16 -15.66
N ASP A 324 18.11 17.05 -16.67
CA ASP A 324 18.48 17.45 -18.03
C ASP A 324 18.82 18.94 -18.07
#